data_AF-A0A453KNT1-F1
#
_entry.id   AF-A0A453KNT1-F1
#
_cell.length_a   1.000
_cell.length_b   1.000
_cell.length_c   1.000
_cell.angle_alpha   90.00
_cell.angle_beta   90.00
_cell.angle_gamma   90.00
#
_symmetry.space_group_name_H-M   'P 1'
#
loop_
_entity.id
_entity.type
_entity.pdbx_description
1 polymer ?
#
loop_
_entity_poly.entity_id
_entity_poly.type
_entity_poly.pdbx_seq_one_letter_code
_entity_poly.pdbx_strand_id
1 'polypeptide(L)'
;MKPLIEAAIIDLCGSRSTLFPEKMLIADLGCSYGPNALALVSTAVKAIINHCLQFQQPPPEVCVLLNDLPDNDFNTVVKSLVTLRQ
;
A
#
# COMPACT_ATOMS: atom_id res chain seq x y z
N MET A 1 7.29 -8.20 -8.89
CA MET A 1 6.13 -7.89 -8.04
C MET A 1 5.42 -6.59 -8.42
N LYS A 2 6.12 -5.45 -8.58
CA LYS A 2 5.49 -4.16 -8.93
C LYS A 2 4.38 -4.20 -10.01
N PRO A 3 4.60 -4.72 -11.23
CA PRO A 3 3.55 -4.72 -12.26
C PRO A 3 2.32 -5.57 -11.90
N LEU A 4 2.50 -6.63 -11.09
CA LEU A 4 1.39 -7.46 -10.61
C LEU A 4 0.56 -6.71 -9.56
N ILE A 5 1.22 -5.96 -8.67
CA ILE A 5 0.54 -5.13 -7.67
C ILE A 5 -0.26 -4.03 -8.37
N GLU A 6 0.35 -3.33 -9.33
CA GLU A 6 -0.31 -2.27 -10.09
C GLU A 6 -1.55 -2.80 -10.84
N ALA A 7 -1.42 -3.95 -11.53
CA ALA A 7 -2.54 -4.59 -12.19
C ALA A 7 -3.66 -4.97 -11.20
N ALA A 8 -3.32 -5.58 -10.07
CA ALA A 8 -4.30 -5.96 -9.04
C ALA A 8 -5.04 -4.75 -8.45
N ILE A 9 -4.35 -3.62 -8.25
CA ILE A 9 -4.99 -2.38 -7.79
C ILE A 9 -5.93 -1.84 -8.86
N ILE A 10 -5.53 -1.81 -10.14
CA ILE A 10 -6.40 -1.36 -11.24
C ILE A 10 -7.66 -2.22 -11.32
N ASP A 11 -7.51 -3.54 -11.25
CA ASP A 11 -8.63 -4.48 -11.29
C ASP A 11 -9.57 -4.31 -10.10
N LEU A 12 -9.03 -4.08 -8.89
CA LEU A 12 -9.81 -3.83 -7.68
C LEU A 12 -10.55 -2.48 -7.70
N CYS A 13 -9.90 -1.42 -8.21
CA CYS A 13 -10.45 -0.06 -8.22
C CYS A 13 -11.48 0.15 -9.35
N GLY A 14 -11.49 -0.74 -10.35
CA GLY A 14 -12.41 -0.68 -11.47
C GLY A 14 -12.18 0.53 -12.39
N SER A 15 -13.22 0.87 -13.15
CA SER A 15 -13.21 1.99 -14.10
C SER A 15 -13.75 3.27 -13.47
N ARG A 16 -13.67 4.40 -14.16
CA ARG A 16 -14.13 5.74 -13.75
C ARG A 16 -15.51 5.80 -13.05
N SER A 17 -16.41 4.85 -13.34
CA SER A 17 -17.78 4.80 -12.80
C SER A 17 -17.89 4.17 -11.40
N THR A 18 -16.85 3.47 -10.93
CA THR A 18 -16.77 2.98 -9.54
C THR A 18 -16.05 4.01 -8.70
N LEU A 19 -16.72 4.52 -7.67
CA LEU A 19 -16.10 5.41 -6.70
C LEU A 19 -15.15 4.59 -5.83
N PHE A 20 -13.99 5.13 -5.47
CA PHE A 20 -13.13 4.51 -4.47
C PHE A 20 -13.93 4.28 -3.18
N PRO A 21 -13.72 3.13 -2.50
CA PRO A 21 -14.18 3.00 -1.12
C PRO A 21 -13.53 4.09 -0.28
N GLU A 22 -14.25 4.64 0.69
CA GLU A 22 -13.75 5.69 1.59
C GLU A 22 -12.45 5.27 2.30
N LYS A 23 -12.31 3.96 2.56
CA LYS A 23 -11.15 3.35 3.21
C LYS A 23 -10.67 2.13 2.45
N MET A 24 -9.35 1.98 2.34
CA MET A 24 -8.68 0.80 1.82
C MET A 24 -7.70 0.23 2.84
N LEU A 25 -7.65 -1.09 2.93
CA LEU A 25 -6.74 -1.82 3.81
C LEU A 25 -5.72 -2.58 2.97
N ILE A 26 -4.43 -2.43 3.28
CA ILE A 26 -3.34 -3.20 2.69
C ILE A 26 -2.68 -4.00 3.82
N ALA A 27 -2.61 -5.32 3.67
CA ALA A 27 -1.89 -6.19 4.60
C ALA A 27 -0.66 -6.79 3.92
N ASP A 28 0.52 -6.56 4.48
CA ASP A 28 1.76 -7.25 4.11
C ASP A 28 1.98 -8.43 5.07
N LEU A 29 1.87 -9.66 4.55
CA LEU A 29 1.93 -10.89 5.32
C LEU A 29 3.33 -11.51 5.20
N GLY A 30 4.21 -11.20 6.15
CA GLY A 30 5.63 -11.54 6.10
C GLY A 30 6.49 -10.34 5.70
N CYS A 31 6.27 -9.18 6.35
CA CYS A 31 6.91 -7.91 5.99
C CYS A 31 8.43 -7.89 6.24
N SER A 32 8.98 -8.80 7.04
CA SER A 32 10.37 -8.82 7.49
C SER A 32 10.77 -7.50 8.18
N TYR A 33 12.04 -7.11 8.11
CA TYR A 33 12.57 -5.90 8.72
C TYR A 33 13.44 -5.08 7.74
N GLY A 34 13.67 -3.82 8.09
CA GLY A 34 14.55 -2.91 7.34
C GLY A 34 13.84 -2.14 6.20
N PRO A 35 14.59 -1.61 5.21
CA PRO A 35 14.03 -0.75 4.16
C PRO A 35 13.12 -1.48 3.18
N ASN A 36 13.27 -2.81 3.06
CA ASN A 36 12.46 -3.62 2.16
C ASN A 36 11.06 -3.91 2.73
N ALA A 37 10.87 -3.81 4.04
CA ALA A 37 9.60 -4.10 4.72
C ALA A 37 8.44 -3.20 4.26
N LEU A 38 8.76 -2.08 3.60
CA LEU A 38 7.77 -1.12 3.12
C LEU A 38 7.71 -1.06 1.59
N ALA A 39 8.55 -1.81 0.86
CA ALA A 39 8.69 -1.66 -0.58
C ALA A 39 7.42 -2.08 -1.34
N LEU A 40 6.80 -3.20 -0.94
CA LEU A 40 5.59 -3.70 -1.57
C LEU A 40 4.38 -2.81 -1.25
N VAL A 41 4.21 -2.45 0.02
CA VAL A 41 3.18 -1.51 0.46
C VAL A 41 3.32 -0.16 -0.22
N SER A 42 4.52 0.41 -0.29
CA SER A 42 4.78 1.69 -0.97
C SER A 42 4.36 1.63 -2.43
N THR A 43 4.58 0.48 -3.07
CA THR A 43 4.17 0.27 -4.47
C THR A 43 2.64 0.26 -4.60
N ALA A 44 1.94 -0.44 -3.72
CA ALA A 44 0.48 -0.49 -3.71
C ALA A 44 -0.14 0.89 -3.42
N VAL A 45 0.36 1.61 -2.42
CA VAL A 45 -0.10 2.98 -2.09
C VAL A 45 0.09 3.93 -3.27
N LYS A 46 1.26 3.88 -3.94
CA LYS A 46 1.51 4.68 -5.15
C LYS A 46 0.57 4.32 -6.29
N ALA A 47 0.29 3.03 -6.50
CA ALA A 47 -0.66 2.60 -7.52
C ALA A 47 -2.07 3.14 -7.26
N ILE A 48 -2.54 3.12 -6.00
CA ILE A 48 -3.83 3.70 -5.60
C ILE A 48 -3.88 5.21 -5.89
N ILE A 49 -2.86 5.95 -5.44
CA ILE A 49 -2.77 7.40 -5.66
C ILE A 49 -2.76 7.74 -7.16
N ASN A 50 -1.94 7.02 -7.94
CA ASN A 50 -1.84 7.24 -9.39
C ASN A 50 -3.17 6.97 -10.11
N HIS A 51 -3.90 5.91 -9.71
CA HIS A 51 -5.22 5.62 -10.26
C HIS A 51 -6.22 6.73 -9.91
N CYS A 52 -6.26 7.17 -8.66
CA CYS A 52 -7.10 8.31 -8.23
C CYS A 52 -6.81 9.57 -9.05
N LEU A 53 -5.53 9.90 -9.25
CA LEU A 53 -5.10 11.04 -10.05
C LEU A 53 -5.53 10.91 -11.53
N GLN A 54 -5.39 9.72 -12.11
CA GLN A 54 -5.77 9.45 -13.49
C GLN A 54 -7.27 9.68 -13.73
N PHE A 55 -8.12 9.34 -12.75
CA PHE A 55 -9.57 9.49 -12.86
C PHE A 55 -10.12 10.74 -12.16
N GLN A 56 -9.25 11.63 -11.65
CA GLN A 56 -9.60 12.84 -10.91
C GLN A 56 -10.54 12.57 -9.72
N GLN A 57 -10.32 11.44 -9.04
CA GLN A 57 -11.07 11.03 -7.86
C GLN A 57 -10.30 11.40 -6.58
N PRO A 58 -11.00 11.67 -5.46
CA PRO A 58 -10.33 11.87 -4.18
C PRO A 58 -9.64 10.56 -3.74
N PRO A 59 -8.41 10.62 -3.20
CA PRO A 59 -7.74 9.44 -2.69
C PRO A 59 -8.46 8.89 -1.44
N PRO A 60 -8.55 7.56 -1.27
CA PRO A 60 -9.13 6.96 -0.09
C PRO A 60 -8.21 7.08 1.13
N GLU A 61 -8.76 6.92 2.33
CA GLU A 61 -7.94 6.68 3.52
C GLU A 61 -7.29 5.29 3.40
N VAL A 62 -5.96 5.22 3.42
CA VAL A 62 -5.24 3.94 3.31
C VAL A 62 -4.70 3.53 4.67
N CYS A 63 -5.15 2.37 5.15
CA CYS A 63 -4.62 1.71 6.33
C CYS A 63 -3.67 0.59 5.91
N VAL A 64 -2.50 0.52 6.53
CA VAL A 64 -1.48 -0.50 6.27
C VAL A 64 -1.29 -1.35 7.51
N LEU A 65 -1.39 -2.67 7.35
CA LEU A 65 -1.05 -3.67 8.36
C LEU A 65 0.22 -4.39 7.93
N LEU A 66 1.27 -4.30 8.75
CA LEU A 66 2.52 -5.00 8.56
C LEU A 66 2.54 -6.18 9.52
N ASN A 67 2.44 -7.40 8.99
CA ASN A 67 2.38 -8.62 9.75
C ASN A 67 3.65 -9.46 9.55
N ASP A 68 4.13 -10.06 10.63
CA ASP A 68 5.19 -11.07 10.62
C ASP A 68 5.12 -11.88 11.92
N LEU A 69 6.00 -12.87 12.06
CA LEU A 69 6.16 -13.64 13.29
C LEU A 69 6.59 -12.75 14.47
N PRO A 70 6.30 -13.14 15.73
CA PRO A 70 6.66 -12.35 16.92
C PRO A 70 8.15 -12.02 17.06
N ASP A 71 9.03 -12.84 16.47
CA ASP A 71 10.49 -12.65 16.50
C ASP A 71 10.99 -11.57 15.53
N ASN A 72 10.11 -10.97 14.72
CA ASN A 72 10.49 -9.91 13.79
C ASN A 72 10.83 -8.60 14.52
N ASP A 73 11.82 -7.86 14.00
CA ASP A 73 12.20 -6.56 14.54
C ASP A 73 11.28 -5.44 14.03
N PHE A 74 10.07 -5.39 14.59
CA PHE A 74 9.11 -4.32 14.31
C PHE A 74 9.61 -2.93 14.73
N ASN A 75 10.58 -2.82 15.65
CA ASN A 75 11.15 -1.52 16.00
C ASN A 75 11.91 -0.92 14.81
N THR A 76 12.64 -1.74 14.07
CA THR A 76 13.29 -1.33 12.83
C THR A 76 12.27 -1.03 11.74
N VAL A 77 11.20 -1.81 11.61
CA VAL A 77 10.11 -1.52 10.66
C VAL A 77 9.48 -0.16 10.95
N VAL A 78 9.15 0.14 12.20
CA VAL A 78 8.57 1.43 12.62
C VAL A 78 9.54 2.59 12.33
N LYS A 79 10.85 2.41 12.54
CA LYS A 79 11.84 3.42 12.15
C LYS A 79 11.86 3.63 10.64
N SER A 80 11.72 2.59 9.84
CA SER A 80 11.62 2.69 8.38
C SER A 80 10.36 3.43 7.91
N LEU A 81 9.27 3.49 8.70
CA LEU A 81 8.02 4.16 8.32
C LEU A 81 8.21 5.65 8.00
N VAL A 82 9.26 6.28 8.52
CA VAL A 82 9.60 7.67 8.15
C VAL A 82 9.84 7.83 6.65
N THR A 83 10.26 6.76 5.95
CA THR A 83 10.48 6.75 4.50
C THR A 83 9.18 6.65 3.69
N LEU A 84 8.07 6.24 4.31
CA LEU A 84 6.73 6.20 3.71
C LEU A 84 6.03 7.56 3.71
N ARG A 85 6.54 8.54 4.46
CA ARG A 85 6.02 9.92 4.42
C ARG A 85 6.27 10.51 3.04
N GLN A 86 5.20 10.68 2.28
CA GLN A 86 5.16 11.56 1.11
C GLN A 86 4.91 13.00 1.54
#